data_AF-A0A652LAH1-F1
#
_entry.id   AF-A0A652LAH1-F1
#
_cell.length_a   1.000
_cell.length_b   1.000
_cell.length_c   1.000
_cell.angle_alpha   90.00
_cell.angle_beta   90.00
_cell.angle_gamma   90.00
#
_symmetry.space_group_name_H-M   'P 1'
#
loop_
_entity.id
_entity.type
_entity.pdbx_description
1 polymer ?
#
loop_
_entity_poly.entity_id
_entity_poly.type
_entity_poly.pdbx_seq_one_letter_code
_entity_poly.pdbx_strand_id
1 'polypeptide(L)'
;MRPSHVFAFGSVLASIALFERVYGLRSGRQYVLCHQSPALNHLTLVALALVAGAFLTAVVGAATGIMRSRPSPSPFLVACMVAALAFVVAADRVDAAGERRAARLTAAAFAGGSCDYTPQVYSATPGWFSW
;
A
#
# COMPACT_ATOMS: atom_id res chain seq x y z
N MET A 1 22.69 7.47 -16.04
CA MET A 1 21.42 7.69 -15.29
C MET A 1 21.66 8.82 -14.28
N ARG A 2 20.99 9.96 -14.41
CA ARG A 2 21.09 11.05 -13.42
C ARG A 2 20.23 10.70 -12.19
N PRO A 3 20.67 10.99 -10.96
CA PRO A 3 19.91 10.68 -9.73
C PRO A 3 18.51 11.30 -9.73
N SER A 4 18.32 12.45 -10.38
CA SER A 4 17.02 13.09 -10.57
C SER A 4 16.01 12.20 -11.31
N HIS A 5 16.44 11.34 -12.23
CA HIS A 5 15.54 10.44 -12.95
C HIS A 5 15.03 9.33 -12.02
N VAL A 6 15.91 8.75 -11.20
CA VAL A 6 15.54 7.70 -10.24
C VAL A 6 14.52 8.23 -9.23
N PHE A 7 14.72 9.46 -8.75
CA PHE A 7 13.76 10.11 -7.84
C PHE A 7 12.45 10.49 -8.53
N ALA A 8 12.48 11.02 -9.76
CA ALA A 8 11.26 11.32 -10.51
C ALA A 8 10.44 10.05 -10.78
N PHE A 9 11.09 8.98 -11.23
CA PHE A 9 10.43 7.68 -11.43
C PHE A 9 9.91 7.10 -10.11
N GLY A 10 10.67 7.18 -9.03
CA GLY A 10 10.24 6.72 -7.71
C GLY A 10 9.02 7.49 -7.18
N SER A 11 9.01 8.82 -7.31
CA SER A 11 7.87 9.65 -6.92
C SER A 11 6.64 9.40 -7.81
N VAL A 12 6.81 9.22 -9.12
CA VAL A 12 5.71 8.89 -10.02
C VAL A 12 5.12 7.52 -9.67
N LEU A 13 5.97 6.51 -9.42
CA LEU A 13 5.53 5.19 -8.99
C LEU A 13 4.79 5.26 -7.65
N ALA A 14 5.31 5.99 -6.67
CA ALA A 14 4.64 6.17 -5.38
C ALA A 14 3.28 6.90 -5.52
N SER A 15 3.21 7.92 -6.36
CA SER A 15 1.96 8.63 -6.67
C SER A 15 0.95 7.74 -7.36
N ILE A 16 1.37 6.92 -8.32
CA ILE A 16 0.50 5.93 -8.97
C ILE A 16 0.00 4.90 -7.95
N ALA A 17 0.87 4.41 -7.05
CA ALA A 17 0.49 3.51 -5.95
C ALA A 17 -0.60 4.10 -5.05
N LEU A 18 -0.43 5.38 -4.69
CA LEU A 18 -1.40 6.13 -3.89
C LEU A 18 -2.69 6.30 -4.66
N PHE A 19 -2.62 6.66 -5.93
CA PHE A 19 -3.78 6.90 -6.77
C PHE A 19 -4.62 5.62 -6.93
N GLU A 20 -3.98 4.47 -7.19
CA GLU A 20 -4.64 3.16 -7.23
C GLU A 20 -5.35 2.82 -5.91
N ARG A 21 -4.68 3.07 -4.77
CA ARG A 21 -5.23 2.81 -3.43
C ARG A 21 -6.34 3.77 -3.01
N VAL A 22 -6.28 5.05 -3.41
CA VAL A 22 -7.24 6.10 -3.02
C VAL A 22 -8.48 6.10 -3.91
N TYR A 23 -8.30 6.10 -5.24
CA TYR A 23 -9.43 6.14 -6.18
C TYR A 23 -10.13 4.80 -6.31
N GLY A 24 -9.61 3.77 -5.66
CA GLY A 24 -10.23 2.46 -5.65
C GLY A 24 -10.42 1.93 -7.07
N LEU A 25 -9.40 2.13 -7.93
CA LEU A 25 -9.23 1.39 -9.19
C LEU A 25 -8.95 -0.08 -8.81
N ARG A 26 -9.98 -0.69 -8.24
CA ARG A 26 -10.04 -1.93 -7.48
C ARG A 26 -10.33 -3.05 -8.47
N SER A 27 -9.32 -3.42 -9.24
CA SER A 27 -9.35 -4.64 -10.07
C SER A 27 -9.08 -5.91 -9.25
N GLY A 28 -8.85 -5.79 -7.94
CA GLY A 28 -8.57 -6.93 -7.05
C GLY A 28 -9.81 -7.71 -6.64
N ARG A 29 -9.59 -8.92 -6.09
CA ARG A 29 -10.64 -9.85 -5.67
C ARG A 29 -11.60 -9.19 -4.69
N GLN A 30 -12.88 -9.44 -4.91
CA GLN A 30 -13.96 -8.94 -4.06
C GLN A 30 -14.41 -10.05 -3.09
N TYR A 31 -14.55 -9.69 -1.83
CA TYR A 31 -14.93 -10.54 -0.72
C TYR A 31 -16.19 -9.96 -0.09
N VAL A 32 -17.27 -10.72 -0.16
CA VAL A 32 -18.56 -10.34 0.43
C VAL A 32 -18.58 -10.76 1.89
N LEU A 33 -18.49 -9.80 2.79
CA LEU A 33 -18.50 -10.00 4.22
C LEU A 33 -19.93 -9.76 4.73
N CYS A 34 -20.47 -10.71 5.49
CA CYS A 34 -21.67 -10.42 6.26
C CYS A 34 -21.31 -9.44 7.38
N HIS A 35 -20.48 -9.79 8.36
CA HIS A 35 -20.19 -8.88 9.48
C HIS A 35 -19.13 -7.82 9.15
N GLN A 36 -19.36 -6.58 9.59
CA GLN A 36 -18.31 -5.57 9.62
C GLN A 36 -17.16 -6.02 10.51
N SER A 37 -15.93 -6.00 9.97
CA SER A 37 -14.74 -6.33 10.72
C SER A 37 -13.88 -5.09 10.96
N PRO A 38 -13.80 -4.57 12.20
CA PRO A 38 -12.95 -3.42 12.51
C PRO A 38 -11.46 -3.71 12.24
N ALA A 39 -11.05 -4.97 12.30
CA ALA A 39 -9.69 -5.41 11.98
C ALA A 39 -9.31 -5.14 10.52
N LEU A 40 -10.22 -5.37 9.56
CA LEU A 40 -9.98 -5.07 8.14
C LEU A 40 -9.82 -3.57 7.90
N ASN A 41 -10.60 -2.75 8.61
CA ASN A 41 -10.51 -1.30 8.51
C ASN A 41 -9.21 -0.74 9.11
N HIS A 42 -8.71 -1.35 10.19
CA HIS A 42 -7.38 -1.01 10.71
C HIS A 42 -6.26 -1.41 9.76
N LEU A 43 -6.35 -2.57 9.11
CA LEU A 43 -5.33 -3.01 8.14
C LEU A 43 -5.25 -2.06 6.94
N THR A 44 -6.39 -1.64 6.39
CA THR A 44 -6.40 -0.65 5.29
C THR A 44 -5.84 0.71 5.71
N LEU A 45 -6.16 1.18 6.91
CA LEU A 45 -5.58 2.42 7.45
C LEU A 45 -4.06 2.32 7.65
N VAL A 46 -3.58 1.19 8.16
CA VAL A 46 -2.13 0.94 8.33
C VAL A 46 -1.44 0.89 6.97
N ALA A 47 -2.02 0.20 5.99
CA ALA A 47 -1.48 0.17 4.63
C ALA A 47 -1.38 1.59 4.03
N LEU A 48 -2.43 2.41 4.16
CA LEU A 48 -2.41 3.81 3.73
C LEU A 48 -1.32 4.64 4.42
N ALA A 49 -1.17 4.49 5.75
CA ALA A 49 -0.15 5.20 6.50
C ALA A 49 1.28 4.82 6.07
N LEU A 50 1.53 3.54 5.80
CA LEU A 50 2.81 3.05 5.31
C LEU A 50 3.13 3.63 3.93
N VAL A 51 2.16 3.67 3.03
CA VAL A 51 2.32 4.25 1.69
C VAL A 51 2.58 5.76 1.76
N ALA A 52 1.88 6.48 2.64
CA ALA A 52 2.15 7.90 2.89
C ALA A 52 3.58 8.11 3.40
N GLY A 53 4.07 7.23 4.29
CA GLY A 53 5.47 7.22 4.75
C GLY A 53 6.46 6.99 3.60
N ALA A 54 6.17 6.04 2.71
CA ALA A 54 6.99 5.80 1.52
C ALA A 54 7.07 7.05 0.62
N PHE A 55 5.94 7.71 0.39
CA PHE A 55 5.90 8.94 -0.40
C PHE A 55 6.73 10.06 0.24
N LEU A 56 6.56 10.31 1.55
CA LEU A 56 7.31 11.33 2.27
C LEU A 56 8.81 11.09 2.22
N THR A 57 9.26 9.84 2.44
CA THR A 57 10.69 9.49 2.36
C THR A 57 11.27 9.67 0.96
N ALA A 58 10.50 9.37 -0.09
CA ALA A 58 10.89 9.61 -1.48
C ALA A 58 11.01 11.11 -1.79
N VAL A 59 10.04 11.93 -1.37
CA VAL A 59 10.04 13.39 -1.58
C VAL A 59 11.20 14.05 -0.83
N VAL A 60 11.43 13.67 0.43
CA VAL A 60 12.56 14.18 1.22
C VAL A 60 13.88 13.79 0.57
N GLY A 61 14.04 12.53 0.17
CA GLY A 61 15.23 12.07 -0.56
C GLY A 61 15.45 12.87 -1.85
N ALA A 62 14.40 13.10 -2.64
CA ALA A 62 14.47 13.86 -3.88
C ALA A 62 14.88 15.31 -3.66
N ALA A 63 14.23 16.00 -2.71
CA ALA A 63 14.55 17.38 -2.36
C ALA A 63 16.00 17.52 -1.89
N THR A 64 16.45 16.61 -1.02
CA THR A 64 17.82 16.60 -0.50
C THR A 64 18.84 16.30 -1.61
N GLY A 65 18.48 15.45 -2.57
CA GLY A 65 19.30 15.13 -3.74
C GLY A 65 19.43 16.30 -4.71
N ILE A 66 18.37 17.07 -4.93
CA ILE A 66 18.37 18.27 -5.79
C ILE A 66 19.17 19.41 -5.14
N MET A 67 19.01 19.62 -3.84
CA MET A 67 19.72 20.67 -3.11
C MET A 67 21.23 20.40 -2.99
N ARG A 68 21.68 19.14 -3.12
CA ARG A 68 23.10 18.80 -3.06
C ARG A 68 23.74 18.86 -4.44
N SER A 69 24.57 19.87 -4.67
CA SER A 69 25.42 20.04 -5.86
C SER A 69 26.60 19.05 -5.96
N ARG A 70 26.72 18.09 -5.02
CA ARG A 70 27.87 17.16 -4.95
C ARG A 70 27.56 15.80 -5.59
N PRO A 71 28.47 15.25 -6.40
CA PRO A 71 28.25 14.01 -7.16
C PRO A 71 28.35 12.71 -6.34
N SER A 72 28.55 12.77 -5.01
CA SER A 72 28.67 11.56 -4.19
C SER A 72 27.31 11.05 -3.68
N PRO A 73 27.01 9.74 -3.78
CA PRO A 73 25.80 9.18 -3.18
C PRO A 73 25.89 9.33 -1.66
N SER A 74 25.09 10.24 -1.09
CA SER A 74 25.11 10.43 0.35
C SER A 74 24.42 9.24 1.03
N PRO A 75 24.94 8.74 2.18
CA PRO A 75 24.32 7.63 2.90
C PRO A 75 22.86 7.92 3.29
N PHE A 76 22.51 9.20 3.45
CA PHE A 76 21.13 9.63 3.68
C PHE A 76 20.19 9.32 2.50
N LEU A 77 20.61 9.53 1.25
CA LEU A 77 19.77 9.23 0.08
C LEU A 77 19.52 7.73 -0.05
N VAL A 78 20.55 6.92 0.24
CA VAL A 78 20.44 5.46 0.29
C VAL A 78 19.47 5.05 1.40
N ALA A 79 19.59 5.65 2.59
CA ALA A 79 18.67 5.39 3.70
C ALA A 79 17.22 5.75 3.35
N CYS A 80 16.97 6.89 2.69
CA CYS A 80 15.64 7.27 2.21
C CYS A 80 15.08 6.27 1.20
N MET A 81 15.89 5.80 0.25
CA MET A 81 15.47 4.77 -0.70
C MET A 81 15.12 3.45 -0.01
N VAL A 82 15.96 2.99 0.91
CA VAL A 82 15.73 1.75 1.67
C VAL A 82 14.47 1.89 2.53
N ALA A 83 14.26 3.03 3.19
CA ALA A 83 13.08 3.30 3.98
C ALA A 83 11.81 3.30 3.10
N ALA A 84 11.83 4.01 1.97
CA ALA A 84 10.71 4.03 1.02
C ALA A 84 10.35 2.61 0.55
N LEU A 85 11.35 1.81 0.18
CA LEU A 85 11.15 0.42 -0.22
C LEU A 85 10.57 -0.42 0.92
N ALA A 86 11.11 -0.30 2.13
CA ALA A 86 10.62 -1.02 3.30
C ALA A 86 9.15 -0.69 3.61
N PHE A 87 8.75 0.59 3.48
CA PHE A 87 7.37 1.02 3.66
C PHE A 87 6.43 0.44 2.60
N VAL A 88 6.83 0.43 1.33
CA VAL A 88 6.02 -0.16 0.25
C VAL A 88 5.85 -1.66 0.45
N VAL A 89 6.93 -2.37 0.78
CA VAL A 89 6.88 -3.82 1.05
C VAL A 89 6.02 -4.11 2.29
N ALA A 90 6.12 -3.29 3.33
CA ALA A 90 5.28 -3.43 4.52
C ALA A 90 3.80 -3.22 4.19
N ALA A 91 3.46 -2.20 3.40
CA ALA A 91 2.08 -1.94 2.97
C ALA A 91 1.52 -3.13 2.18
N ASP A 92 2.32 -3.68 1.26
CA ASP A 92 1.97 -4.85 0.47
C ASP A 92 1.68 -6.09 1.33
N ARG A 93 2.51 -6.34 2.34
CA ARG A 93 2.30 -7.45 3.29
C ARG A 93 1.05 -7.26 4.15
N VAL A 94 0.74 -6.02 4.51
CA VAL A 94 -0.47 -5.67 5.26
C VAL A 94 -1.71 -5.90 4.39
N ASP A 95 -1.68 -5.51 3.12
CA ASP A 95 -2.76 -5.75 2.16
C ASP A 95 -2.99 -7.26 1.97
N ALA A 96 -1.94 -8.06 1.78
CA ALA A 96 -2.05 -9.52 1.68
C ALA A 96 -2.52 -10.19 2.99
N ALA A 97 -2.23 -9.61 4.15
CA ALA A 97 -2.79 -10.07 5.42
C ALA A 97 -4.29 -9.73 5.52
N GLY A 98 -4.69 -8.55 5.05
CA GLY A 98 -6.09 -8.13 4.91
C GLY A 98 -6.88 -9.07 4.01
N GLU A 99 -6.37 -9.38 2.82
CA GLU A 99 -7.00 -10.32 1.89
C GLU A 99 -7.15 -11.71 2.49
N ARG A 100 -6.08 -12.28 3.07
CA ARG A 100 -6.17 -13.61 3.71
C ARG A 100 -7.18 -13.63 4.85
N ARG A 101 -7.34 -12.52 5.57
CA ARG A 101 -8.34 -12.41 6.64
C ARG A 101 -9.74 -12.26 6.08
N ALA A 102 -9.93 -11.47 5.02
CA ALA A 102 -11.19 -11.39 4.30
C ALA A 102 -11.60 -12.76 3.77
N ALA A 103 -10.71 -13.48 3.09
CA ALA A 103 -10.95 -14.83 2.58
C ALA A 103 -11.37 -15.83 3.68
N ARG A 104 -10.75 -15.76 4.87
CA ARG A 104 -11.16 -16.58 6.02
C ARG A 104 -12.53 -16.20 6.55
N LEU A 105 -12.85 -14.92 6.62
CA LEU A 105 -14.15 -14.43 7.08
C LEU A 105 -15.27 -14.76 6.09
N THR A 106 -14.98 -14.77 4.79
CA THR A 106 -15.93 -15.21 3.76
C THR A 106 -16.09 -16.72 3.70
N ALA A 107 -15.03 -17.48 3.99
CA ALA A 107 -15.07 -18.95 4.00
C ALA A 107 -15.65 -19.54 5.30
N ALA A 108 -15.72 -18.76 6.39
CA ALA A 108 -16.39 -19.17 7.61
C ALA A 108 -17.88 -19.38 7.29
N ALA A 109 -18.30 -20.64 7.26
CA ALA A 109 -19.64 -21.04 6.88
C ALA A 109 -20.70 -20.27 7.70
N PHE A 110 -21.43 -19.39 7.03
CA PHE A 110 -22.63 -18.80 7.60
C PHE A 110 -23.72 -19.87 7.62
N ALA A 111 -24.20 -20.20 8.82
CA ALA A 111 -25.26 -21.21 9.01
C ALA A 111 -26.60 -20.84 8.33
N GLY A 112 -26.77 -19.59 7.85
CA GLY A 112 -28.02 -19.06 7.30
C GLY A 112 -28.08 -18.90 5.77
N GLY A 113 -27.04 -19.25 5.01
CA GLY A 113 -27.05 -19.15 3.53
C GLY A 113 -27.03 -17.73 2.93
N SER A 114 -27.46 -16.70 3.66
CA SER A 114 -27.38 -15.27 3.29
C SER A 114 -27.21 -14.37 4.51
N CYS A 115 -26.75 -13.13 4.29
CA CYS A 115 -26.70 -12.11 5.34
C CYS A 115 -28.09 -11.46 5.51
N ASP A 116 -28.57 -11.28 6.74
CA ASP A 116 -29.87 -10.63 7.04
C ASP A 116 -29.87 -9.10 6.81
N TYR A 117 -28.76 -8.55 6.34
CA TYR A 117 -28.52 -7.12 6.14
C TYR A 117 -27.60 -6.92 4.93
N THR A 118 -27.54 -5.69 4.42
CA THR A 118 -26.73 -5.36 3.24
C THR A 118 -25.27 -5.76 3.48
N PRO A 119 -24.74 -6.73 2.72
CA PRO A 119 -23.40 -7.24 2.97
C PRO A 119 -22.35 -6.19 2.63
N GLN A 120 -21.27 -6.17 3.39
CA GLN A 120 -20.14 -5.30 3.13
C GLN A 120 -19.23 -5.95 2.10
N VAL A 121 -18.97 -5.26 0.99
CA VAL A 121 -17.99 -5.73 -0.01
C VAL A 121 -16.62 -5.18 0.36
N TYR A 122 -15.70 -6.08 0.74
CA TYR A 122 -14.28 -5.78 0.82
C TYR A 122 -13.63 -6.07 -0.52
N SER A 123 -12.89 -5.12 -1.08
CA SER A 123 -12.10 -5.34 -2.28
C SER A 123 -10.63 -5.33 -1.89
N ALA A 124 -9.94 -6.43 -2.16
CA ALA A 124 -8.51 -6.53 -1.95
C ALA A 124 -7.78 -5.59 -2.91
N THR A 125 -6.76 -4.91 -2.40
CA THR A 125 -5.81 -4.18 -3.24
C THR A 125 -4.83 -5.21 -3.80
N PRO A 126 -4.67 -5.32 -5.13
CA PRO A 126 -3.67 -6.23 -5.69
C PRO A 126 -2.29 -5.81 -5.19
N GLY A 127 -1.60 -6.75 -4.53
CA GLY A 127 -0.22 -6.56 -4.12
C GLY A 127 0.69 -6.42 -5.34
N TRP A 128 1.69 -5.58 -5.23
CA TRP A 128 2.77 -5.48 -6.24
C TRP A 128 3.84 -6.55 -6.00
N PHE A 129 4.01 -6.98 -4.75
CA PHE A 129 5.07 -7.93 -4.35
C PHE A 129 4.55 -9.23 -3.75
N SER A 130 3.26 -9.32 -3.42
CA SER A 130 2.64 -10.51 -2.88
C SER A 130 1.37 -10.86 -3.66
N TRP A 131 1.30 -12.13 -4.06
CA TRP A 131 0.25 -12.75 -4.87
C TRP A 131 -0.36 -13.92 -4.09
#